data_AF-A0A151CI73-F1
#
_entry.id   AF-A0A151CI73-F1
#
_cell.length_a   1.000
_cell.length_b   1.000
_cell.length_c   1.000
_cell.angle_alpha   90.00
_cell.angle_beta   90.00
_cell.angle_gamma   90.00
#
_symmetry.space_group_name_H-M   'P 1'
#
loop_
_entity.id
_entity.type
_entity.pdbx_description
1 polymer ?
#
loop_
_entity_poly.entity_id
_entity_poly.type
_entity_poly.pdbx_seq_one_letter_code
_entity_poly.pdbx_strand_id
1 'polypeptide(L)'
;MDHLSFNQYKVDGLYIKLDKKLTLKADTIIIPKSKKKPNFDNIDQVLDRVKYLLTFFHYIELEKVNFKDNHYKLVYTDNILYITSDDYEIAGNVWRRGKVMVADISLFYIKKEDINMVGKFNYDLHTDKLILEGSYEAYNITGKFKAVKEDHNLEFIVNSNAFGDLKTFIDRIPMKKKLNQWITEKIRAKKYRLYSLTGKGKVYGSKFEPDLHSLKGNALLEDVKIYFKEGLAPVKAEKILLNYKNGGLFFNVMKPTYQNREINASTVSITNIGKGKIARLDLDMHFNSKVDETIQKILKAYHLNIPVLAKESRSKVQVKLGIPLKKMPNRKIDVYVKAHLGKGDFYLQKMKLPVLGGEITYDKGIITLKGIRLKEKWYEGTVEGKVKAKEKKANLVFRAKKIELKKKGEILFSLRNKKIPFDVAYAKGVQISLPAQKIKVKQEGKETKITVNDIAKVKPYLKKLEVDIDGGTLEIVTKDFSTYTFRGTLYRKDCFIYDNKVCYTRVPCFGTTSPQGVDFYAFDKRLHFNSAKSLIELNGLNIDLQKFLSSDMRIQKVKTKKAKGGENADQGKKEQYQI
;
A
#
# COMPACT_ATOMS: atom_id res chain seq x y z
N MET A 1 -8.84 75.19 -20.68
CA MET A 1 -10.30 75.21 -20.88
C MET A 1 -10.91 74.63 -19.62
N ASP A 2 -11.71 75.41 -18.90
CA ASP A 2 -12.05 75.07 -17.51
C ASP A 2 -13.06 73.92 -17.42
N HIS A 3 -14.03 73.87 -18.35
CA HIS A 3 -15.00 72.78 -18.46
C HIS A 3 -15.29 72.46 -19.93
N LEU A 4 -15.22 71.17 -20.30
CA LEU A 4 -15.62 70.63 -21.59
C LEU A 4 -16.59 69.45 -21.37
N SER A 5 -17.80 69.57 -21.91
CA SER A 5 -18.78 68.48 -21.94
C SER A 5 -19.11 68.09 -23.36
N PHE A 6 -18.97 66.81 -23.71
CA PHE A 6 -19.37 66.28 -25.02
C PHE A 6 -20.15 64.97 -24.82
N ASN A 7 -21.46 65.01 -25.12
CA ASN A 7 -22.40 63.93 -24.84
C ASN A 7 -22.33 63.50 -23.35
N GLN A 8 -22.02 62.23 -23.07
CA GLN A 8 -21.89 61.72 -21.70
C GLN A 8 -20.47 61.84 -21.12
N TYR A 9 -19.54 62.48 -21.85
CA TYR A 9 -18.18 62.73 -21.39
C TYR A 9 -18.08 64.12 -20.77
N LYS A 10 -17.40 64.22 -19.64
CA LYS A 10 -17.09 65.50 -18.99
C LYS A 10 -15.59 65.57 -18.71
N VAL A 11 -14.98 66.72 -18.97
CA VAL A 11 -13.57 66.98 -18.73
C VAL A 11 -13.40 68.36 -18.10
N ASP A 12 -12.70 68.42 -16.97
CA ASP A 12 -12.39 69.66 -16.26
C ASP A 12 -10.88 69.91 -16.29
N GLY A 13 -10.48 71.18 -16.35
CA GLY A 13 -9.06 71.57 -16.35
C GLY A 13 -8.29 71.11 -17.60
N LEU A 14 -8.95 71.05 -18.76
CA LEU A 14 -8.33 70.53 -19.98
C LEU A 14 -7.26 71.49 -20.52
N TYR A 15 -6.04 70.96 -20.67
CA TYR A 15 -4.92 71.60 -21.34
C TYR A 15 -4.38 70.69 -22.44
N ILE A 16 -4.31 71.21 -23.67
CA ILE A 16 -3.73 70.54 -24.83
C ILE A 16 -2.72 71.49 -25.47
N LYS A 17 -1.47 71.06 -25.63
CA LYS A 17 -0.43 71.78 -26.37
C LYS A 17 0.19 70.84 -27.40
N LEU A 18 0.36 71.31 -28.63
CA LEU A 18 1.13 70.63 -29.66
C LEU A 18 2.45 71.38 -29.88
N ASP A 19 3.57 70.76 -29.52
CA ASP A 19 4.91 71.32 -29.69
C ASP A 19 5.87 70.19 -30.09
N LYS A 20 5.90 69.91 -31.40
CA LYS A 20 6.45 68.68 -32.04
C LYS A 20 5.70 67.39 -31.63
N LYS A 21 5.38 67.22 -30.36
CA LYS A 21 4.52 66.17 -29.78
C LYS A 21 3.43 66.79 -28.91
N LEU A 22 2.40 66.02 -28.59
CA LEU A 22 1.26 66.44 -27.79
C LEU A 22 1.59 66.40 -26.29
N THR A 23 1.13 67.43 -25.59
CA THR A 23 1.00 67.50 -24.13
C THR A 23 -0.47 67.54 -23.80
N LEU A 24 -0.93 66.64 -22.92
CA LEU A 24 -2.31 66.58 -22.44
C LEU A 24 -2.33 66.63 -20.91
N LYS A 25 -3.07 67.57 -20.34
CA LYS A 25 -3.42 67.57 -18.91
C LYS A 25 -4.93 67.67 -18.73
N ALA A 26 -5.45 66.99 -17.72
CA ALA A 26 -6.83 67.14 -17.27
C ALA A 26 -6.95 66.80 -15.78
N ASP A 27 -7.68 67.64 -15.05
CA ASP A 27 -7.87 67.48 -13.61
C ASP A 27 -8.90 66.38 -13.34
N THR A 28 -10.03 66.43 -14.06
CA THR A 28 -11.10 65.44 -13.94
C THR A 28 -11.60 65.00 -15.31
N ILE A 29 -11.74 63.69 -15.52
CA ILE A 29 -12.36 63.10 -16.72
C ILE A 29 -13.43 62.11 -16.26
N ILE A 30 -14.67 62.30 -16.69
CA ILE A 30 -15.76 61.36 -16.47
C ILE A 30 -16.03 60.64 -17.79
N ILE A 31 -15.76 59.33 -17.80
CA ILE A 31 -15.96 58.47 -18.96
C ILE A 31 -17.23 57.62 -18.73
N PRO A 32 -18.25 57.70 -19.59
CA PRO A 32 -19.46 56.90 -19.46
C PRO A 32 -19.16 55.41 -19.59
N LYS A 33 -20.01 54.58 -18.96
CA LYS A 33 -19.87 53.12 -18.96
C LYS A 33 -19.95 52.57 -20.39
N SER A 34 -18.80 52.15 -20.94
CA SER A 34 -18.77 51.44 -22.22
C SER A 34 -19.57 50.14 -22.14
N LYS A 35 -20.36 49.85 -23.19
CA LYS A 35 -21.15 48.61 -23.34
C LYS A 35 -20.28 47.35 -23.44
N LYS A 36 -18.98 47.47 -23.79
CA LYS A 36 -18.06 46.34 -23.91
C LYS A 36 -17.31 46.07 -22.59
N LYS A 37 -17.24 44.79 -22.20
CA LYS A 37 -16.42 44.33 -21.07
C LYS A 37 -14.95 44.24 -21.51
N PRO A 38 -13.98 44.56 -20.62
CA PRO A 38 -12.56 44.33 -20.91
C PRO A 38 -12.31 42.84 -21.17
N ASN A 39 -11.45 42.53 -22.15
CA ASN A 39 -11.21 41.19 -22.68
C ASN A 39 -9.73 41.06 -23.12
N PHE A 40 -9.04 39.96 -22.75
CA PHE A 40 -7.68 39.65 -23.22
C PHE A 40 -7.60 39.28 -24.71
N ASP A 41 -8.71 38.87 -25.35
CA ASP A 41 -8.76 38.62 -26.80
C ASP A 41 -8.50 39.90 -27.63
N ASN A 42 -8.62 41.08 -27.01
CA ASN A 42 -8.34 42.37 -27.66
C ASN A 42 -7.14 43.07 -27.01
N ILE A 43 -6.27 42.35 -26.29
CA ILE A 43 -5.08 42.97 -25.69
C ILE A 43 -4.22 43.65 -26.77
N ASP A 44 -4.19 43.05 -27.95
CA ASP A 44 -3.52 43.52 -29.15
C ASP A 44 -4.04 44.89 -29.56
N GLN A 45 -5.36 45.08 -29.58
CA GLN A 45 -5.99 46.37 -29.90
C GLN A 45 -5.69 47.44 -28.85
N VAL A 46 -5.59 47.05 -27.57
CA VAL A 46 -5.25 47.97 -26.49
C VAL A 46 -3.78 48.38 -26.59
N LEU A 47 -2.87 47.42 -26.75
CA LEU A 47 -1.44 47.65 -26.93
C LEU A 47 -1.15 48.40 -28.23
N ASP A 48 -1.93 48.16 -29.28
CA ASP A 48 -1.90 48.94 -30.50
C ASP A 48 -2.29 50.40 -30.27
N ARG A 49 -3.22 50.69 -29.36
CA ARG A 49 -3.53 52.09 -29.01
C ARG A 49 -2.42 52.72 -28.19
N VAL A 50 -1.76 51.96 -27.33
CA VAL A 50 -0.58 52.43 -26.59
C VAL A 50 0.53 52.86 -27.56
N LYS A 51 0.63 52.26 -28.76
CA LYS A 51 1.58 52.71 -29.80
C LYS A 51 1.41 54.18 -30.17
N TYR A 52 0.16 54.67 -30.21
CA TYR A 52 -0.14 56.07 -30.52
C TYR A 52 0.19 56.99 -29.35
N LEU A 53 -0.03 56.52 -28.11
CA LEU A 53 0.41 57.21 -26.91
C LEU A 53 1.92 57.49 -26.95
N LEU A 54 2.73 56.46 -27.23
CA LEU A 54 4.20 56.60 -27.31
C LEU A 54 4.67 57.45 -28.51
N THR A 55 3.96 57.39 -29.63
CA THR A 55 4.33 58.12 -30.86
C THR A 55 4.01 59.60 -30.74
N PHE A 56 2.80 59.93 -30.32
CA PHE A 56 2.25 61.28 -30.44
C PHE A 56 2.40 62.13 -29.19
N PHE A 57 2.44 61.53 -27.99
CA PHE A 57 2.49 62.29 -26.75
C PHE A 57 3.92 62.37 -26.21
N HIS A 58 4.30 63.57 -25.78
CA HIS A 58 5.48 63.79 -24.94
C HIS A 58 5.11 63.72 -23.46
N TYR A 59 3.95 64.26 -23.09
CA TYR A 59 3.48 64.33 -21.73
C TYR A 59 1.97 64.09 -21.63
N ILE A 60 1.54 63.27 -20.68
CA ILE A 60 0.14 63.08 -20.29
C ILE A 60 0.05 63.11 -18.77
N GLU A 61 -0.88 63.90 -18.22
CA GLU A 61 -1.22 63.90 -16.80
C GLU A 61 -2.73 63.98 -16.63
N LEU A 62 -3.31 62.89 -16.14
CA LEU A 62 -4.73 62.76 -15.85
C LEU A 62 -4.86 62.49 -14.35
N GLU A 63 -5.33 63.47 -13.57
CA GLU A 63 -5.35 63.37 -12.11
C GLU A 63 -6.49 62.48 -11.59
N LYS A 64 -7.71 62.68 -12.09
CA LYS A 64 -8.90 61.91 -11.69
C LYS A 64 -9.71 61.49 -12.90
N VAL A 65 -9.55 60.24 -13.33
CA VAL A 65 -10.37 59.62 -14.37
C VAL A 65 -11.38 58.68 -13.74
N ASN A 66 -12.65 59.04 -13.80
CA ASN A 66 -13.76 58.24 -13.27
C ASN A 66 -14.32 57.37 -14.39
N PHE A 67 -14.13 56.05 -14.26
CA PHE A 67 -14.64 55.08 -15.22
C PHE A 67 -15.17 53.83 -14.51
N LYS A 68 -16.46 53.52 -14.71
CA LYS A 68 -17.13 52.33 -14.14
C LYS A 68 -16.96 52.20 -12.61
N ASP A 69 -17.14 53.31 -11.89
CA ASP A 69 -17.02 53.37 -10.43
C ASP A 69 -15.61 53.12 -9.89
N ASN A 70 -14.59 53.08 -10.77
CA ASN A 70 -13.18 53.06 -10.42
C ASN A 70 -12.54 54.40 -10.75
N HIS A 71 -11.62 54.82 -9.88
CA HIS A 71 -10.84 56.03 -10.03
C HIS A 71 -9.46 55.68 -10.59
N TYR A 72 -9.00 56.40 -11.59
CA TYR A 72 -7.69 56.22 -12.18
C TYR A 72 -6.90 57.53 -12.17
N LYS A 73 -5.60 57.43 -11.93
CA LYS A 73 -4.62 58.48 -12.22
C LYS A 73 -3.62 57.92 -13.23
N LEU A 74 -3.28 58.72 -14.24
CA LEU A 74 -2.31 58.36 -15.27
C LEU A 74 -1.31 59.49 -15.46
N VAL A 75 -0.02 59.16 -15.41
CA VAL A 75 1.06 60.07 -15.78
C VAL A 75 1.96 59.37 -16.79
N TYR A 76 2.27 60.05 -17.88
CA TYR A 76 3.23 59.61 -18.88
C TYR A 76 4.18 60.74 -19.24
N THR A 77 5.49 60.56 -19.05
CA THR A 77 6.53 61.53 -19.44
C THR A 77 7.83 60.80 -19.67
N ASP A 78 8.59 61.16 -20.69
CA ASP A 78 9.94 60.61 -20.95
C ASP A 78 10.01 59.08 -20.92
N ASN A 79 9.01 58.44 -21.53
CA ASN A 79 8.80 56.98 -21.55
C ASN A 79 8.46 56.36 -20.19
N ILE A 80 8.34 57.12 -19.11
CA ILE A 80 7.86 56.65 -17.81
C ILE A 80 6.34 56.65 -17.85
N LEU A 81 5.72 55.52 -17.54
CA LEU A 81 4.28 55.36 -17.40
C LEU A 81 3.97 55.02 -15.95
N TYR A 82 3.08 55.79 -15.35
CA TYR A 82 2.52 55.55 -14.03
C TYR A 82 0.99 55.52 -14.13
N ILE A 83 0.38 54.44 -13.66
CA ILE A 83 -1.06 54.26 -13.61
C ILE A 83 -1.42 53.75 -12.23
N THR A 84 -2.31 54.42 -11.52
CA THR A 84 -2.87 53.91 -10.26
C THR A 84 -4.38 53.93 -10.31
N SER A 85 -4.99 52.95 -9.65
CA SER A 85 -6.43 52.79 -9.53
C SER A 85 -6.81 52.25 -8.16
N ASP A 86 -8.11 52.10 -7.91
CA ASP A 86 -8.61 51.45 -6.69
C ASP A 86 -8.13 49.99 -6.55
N ASP A 87 -7.91 49.28 -7.67
CA ASP A 87 -7.57 47.86 -7.70
C ASP A 87 -6.07 47.56 -7.81
N TYR A 88 -5.32 48.42 -8.51
CA TYR A 88 -3.92 48.18 -8.85
C TYR A 88 -3.11 49.45 -9.07
N GLU A 89 -1.79 49.30 -8.99
CA GLU A 89 -0.80 50.33 -9.29
C GLU A 89 0.29 49.76 -10.21
N ILE A 90 0.64 50.50 -11.25
CA ILE A 90 1.61 50.12 -12.29
C ILE A 90 2.58 51.30 -12.48
N ALA A 91 3.87 51.03 -12.41
CA ALA A 91 4.92 51.98 -12.76
C ALA A 91 6.00 51.30 -13.58
N GLY A 92 6.51 51.97 -14.60
CA GLY A 92 7.63 51.46 -15.38
C GLY A 92 7.98 52.32 -16.58
N ASN A 93 9.02 51.91 -17.28
CA ASN A 93 9.42 52.51 -18.55
C ASN A 93 8.77 51.74 -19.69
N VAL A 94 8.18 52.43 -20.66
CA VAL A 94 7.53 51.85 -21.84
C VAL A 94 8.07 52.54 -23.09
N TRP A 95 8.60 51.77 -24.03
CA TRP A 95 9.12 52.29 -25.28
C TRP A 95 8.89 51.31 -26.43
N ARG A 96 9.20 51.77 -27.64
CA ARG A 96 9.03 50.98 -28.86
C ARG A 96 10.38 50.75 -29.54
N ARG A 97 10.67 49.49 -29.89
CA ARG A 97 11.84 49.08 -30.70
C ARG A 97 11.35 48.43 -31.99
N GLY A 98 11.24 49.22 -33.05
CA GLY A 98 10.70 48.76 -34.33
C GLY A 98 9.25 48.32 -34.22
N LYS A 99 8.98 47.01 -34.39
CA LYS A 99 7.64 46.41 -34.25
C LYS A 99 7.37 45.83 -32.86
N VAL A 100 8.32 45.95 -31.93
CA VAL A 100 8.20 45.40 -30.57
C VAL A 100 7.94 46.53 -29.58
N MET A 101 6.92 46.38 -28.76
CA MET A 101 6.66 47.20 -27.58
C MET A 101 7.40 46.58 -26.40
N VAL A 102 8.22 47.36 -25.71
CA VAL A 102 9.00 46.92 -24.56
C VAL A 102 8.59 47.72 -23.35
N ALA A 103 8.41 47.06 -22.21
CA ALA A 103 8.28 47.73 -20.94
C ALA A 103 9.12 47.07 -19.85
N ASP A 104 9.83 47.90 -19.09
CA ASP A 104 10.46 47.52 -17.83
C ASP A 104 9.54 47.98 -16.70
N ILE A 105 8.85 47.02 -16.09
CA ILE A 105 7.87 47.22 -15.02
C ILE A 105 8.63 47.24 -13.70
N SER A 106 8.73 48.44 -13.11
CA SER A 106 9.36 48.66 -11.80
C SER A 106 8.41 48.37 -10.64
N LEU A 107 7.10 48.46 -10.88
CA LEU A 107 6.05 48.15 -9.91
C LEU A 107 4.80 47.68 -10.65
N PHE A 108 4.26 46.54 -10.25
CA PHE A 108 2.89 46.16 -10.54
C PHE A 108 2.27 45.55 -9.29
N TYR A 109 1.47 46.35 -8.60
CA TYR A 109 0.86 46.01 -7.33
C TYR A 109 -0.64 45.79 -7.48
N ILE A 110 -1.14 44.62 -7.08
CA ILE A 110 -2.57 44.29 -7.01
C ILE A 110 -3.00 44.44 -5.56
N LYS A 111 -3.67 45.56 -5.24
CA LYS A 111 -3.94 46.00 -3.86
C LYS A 111 -4.76 45.00 -3.05
N LYS A 112 -5.81 44.46 -3.67
CA LYS A 112 -6.75 43.55 -3.00
C LYS A 112 -6.12 42.24 -2.53
N GLU A 113 -5.18 41.71 -3.30
CA GLU A 113 -4.56 40.41 -3.04
C GLU A 113 -3.15 40.54 -2.45
N ASP A 114 -2.67 41.77 -2.27
CA ASP A 114 -1.31 42.09 -1.82
C ASP A 114 -0.24 41.36 -2.64
N ILE A 115 -0.33 41.52 -3.97
CA ILE A 115 0.60 40.90 -4.93
C ILE A 115 1.43 41.99 -5.58
N ASN A 116 2.74 41.87 -5.49
CA ASN A 116 3.69 42.72 -6.20
C ASN A 116 4.42 41.94 -7.29
N MET A 117 4.62 42.56 -8.44
CA MET A 117 5.35 42.01 -9.57
C MET A 117 6.28 43.06 -10.17
N VAL A 118 7.48 42.64 -10.53
CA VAL A 118 8.47 43.46 -11.23
C VAL A 118 9.04 42.65 -12.38
N GLY A 119 9.30 43.25 -13.54
CA GLY A 119 9.77 42.47 -14.66
C GLY A 119 9.80 43.19 -15.99
N LYS A 120 9.92 42.39 -17.05
CA LYS A 120 9.98 42.84 -18.43
C LYS A 120 8.79 42.31 -19.20
N PHE A 121 8.30 43.17 -20.06
CA PHE A 121 7.20 42.94 -20.98
C PHE A 121 7.72 43.18 -22.39
N ASN A 122 7.55 42.21 -23.28
CA ASN A 122 7.85 42.36 -24.71
C ASN A 122 6.65 41.89 -25.52
N TYR A 123 6.11 42.77 -26.35
CA TYR A 123 4.99 42.47 -27.23
C TYR A 123 5.33 42.76 -28.68
N ASP A 124 5.34 41.72 -29.51
CA ASP A 124 5.55 41.85 -30.96
C ASP A 124 4.22 42.10 -31.67
N LEU A 125 4.08 43.30 -32.23
CA LEU A 125 2.86 43.76 -32.91
C LEU A 125 2.54 43.00 -34.20
N HIS A 126 3.48 42.24 -34.77
CA HIS A 126 3.27 41.48 -36.00
C HIS A 126 2.89 40.02 -35.73
N THR A 127 3.53 39.40 -34.74
CA THR A 127 3.33 37.97 -34.43
C THR A 127 2.29 37.72 -33.34
N ASP A 128 1.71 38.77 -32.75
CA ASP A 128 0.88 38.70 -31.54
C ASP A 128 1.53 37.86 -30.43
N LYS A 129 2.83 38.06 -30.25
CA LYS A 129 3.62 37.34 -29.26
C LYS A 129 3.92 38.23 -28.08
N LEU A 130 3.40 37.84 -26.92
CA LEU A 130 3.65 38.48 -25.64
C LEU A 130 4.59 37.62 -24.79
N ILE A 131 5.69 38.21 -24.32
CA ILE A 131 6.60 37.60 -23.36
C ILE A 131 6.63 38.47 -22.10
N LEU A 132 6.30 37.84 -20.98
CA LEU A 132 6.37 38.42 -19.64
C LEU A 132 7.42 37.63 -18.85
N GLU A 133 8.36 38.29 -18.21
CA GLU A 133 9.29 37.63 -17.29
C GLU A 133 9.70 38.55 -16.14
N GLY A 134 9.85 38.01 -14.95
CA GLY A 134 10.06 38.86 -13.79
C GLY A 134 10.14 38.11 -12.47
N SER A 135 10.05 38.89 -11.41
CA SER A 135 9.93 38.41 -10.03
C SER A 135 8.58 38.82 -9.46
N TYR A 136 8.08 38.02 -8.53
CA TYR A 136 6.85 38.29 -7.81
C TYR A 136 7.07 38.17 -6.31
N GLU A 137 6.23 38.87 -5.57
CA GLU A 137 5.98 38.69 -4.14
C GLU A 137 4.48 38.58 -3.96
N ALA A 138 4.02 37.42 -3.53
CA ALA A 138 2.61 37.12 -3.33
C ALA A 138 2.47 36.16 -2.17
N TYR A 139 1.57 36.46 -1.22
CA TYR A 139 1.25 35.55 -0.12
C TYR A 139 2.48 35.12 0.71
N ASN A 140 3.43 36.05 0.94
CA ASN A 140 4.73 35.79 1.59
C ASN A 140 5.63 34.79 0.83
N ILE A 141 5.40 34.63 -0.47
CA ILE A 141 6.21 33.81 -1.38
C ILE A 141 6.84 34.75 -2.40
N THR A 142 8.17 34.73 -2.46
CA THR A 142 8.91 35.40 -3.53
C THR A 142 9.40 34.39 -4.54
N GLY A 143 9.49 34.79 -5.79
CA GLY A 143 9.94 33.89 -6.86
C GLY A 143 10.07 34.56 -8.20
N LYS A 144 10.32 33.76 -9.22
CA LYS A 144 10.41 34.21 -10.61
C LYS A 144 9.32 33.57 -11.46
N PHE A 145 8.88 34.30 -12.47
CA PHE A 145 7.93 33.83 -13.45
C PHE A 145 8.41 34.16 -14.86
N LYS A 146 7.96 33.35 -15.81
CA LYS A 146 7.98 33.67 -17.23
C LYS A 146 6.72 33.13 -17.87
N ALA A 147 6.06 33.95 -18.67
CA ALA A 147 4.87 33.58 -19.41
C ALA A 147 5.03 34.03 -20.87
N VAL A 148 4.59 33.19 -21.79
CA VAL A 148 4.58 33.47 -23.22
C VAL A 148 3.16 33.23 -23.72
N LYS A 149 2.52 34.28 -24.24
CA LYS A 149 1.26 34.18 -24.98
C LYS A 149 1.55 34.33 -26.47
N GLU A 150 0.95 33.46 -27.26
CA GLU A 150 0.93 33.53 -28.73
C GLU A 150 -0.48 33.13 -29.18
N ASP A 151 -1.21 34.07 -29.80
CA ASP A 151 -2.65 33.96 -30.04
C ASP A 151 -3.40 33.63 -28.73
N HIS A 152 -4.20 32.57 -28.68
CA HIS A 152 -4.90 32.14 -27.48
C HIS A 152 -4.05 31.26 -26.57
N ASN A 153 -2.87 30.80 -27.00
CA ASN A 153 -2.06 29.85 -26.23
C ASN A 153 -1.19 30.60 -25.22
N LEU A 154 -1.23 30.16 -23.96
CA LEU A 154 -0.38 30.66 -22.89
C LEU A 154 0.48 29.53 -22.35
N GLU A 155 1.79 29.70 -22.37
CA GLU A 155 2.75 28.85 -21.67
C GLU A 155 3.35 29.61 -20.50
N PHE A 156 3.54 28.95 -19.36
CA PHE A 156 4.12 29.58 -18.18
C PHE A 156 5.11 28.67 -17.46
N ILE A 157 6.03 29.30 -16.77
CA ILE A 157 6.90 28.72 -15.76
C ILE A 157 6.96 29.65 -14.56
N VAL A 158 6.78 29.09 -13.37
CA VAL A 158 6.92 29.78 -12.09
C VAL A 158 7.84 28.98 -11.18
N ASN A 159 8.64 29.66 -10.37
CA ASN A 159 9.40 29.05 -9.28
C ASN A 159 9.26 29.91 -8.02
N SER A 160 9.82 29.46 -6.91
CA SER A 160 9.90 30.23 -5.68
C SER A 160 11.28 30.15 -5.04
N ASN A 161 11.59 31.17 -4.26
CA ASN A 161 12.55 31.07 -3.17
C ASN A 161 11.99 30.18 -2.06
N ALA A 162 12.77 29.94 -1.02
CA ALA A 162 12.28 29.18 0.11
C ALA A 162 11.27 29.99 0.94
N PHE A 163 10.19 29.35 1.37
CA PHE A 163 9.14 29.95 2.19
C PHE A 163 8.67 28.99 3.28
N GLY A 164 8.05 29.53 4.33
CA GLY A 164 7.61 28.76 5.51
C GLY A 164 6.13 28.37 5.51
N ASP A 165 5.28 29.12 4.81
CA ASP A 165 3.83 28.97 4.89
C ASP A 165 3.21 28.59 3.54
N LEU A 166 2.92 27.31 3.36
CA LEU A 166 2.19 26.79 2.20
C LEU A 166 0.67 27.00 2.32
N LYS A 167 0.14 27.13 3.54
CA LYS A 167 -1.30 27.14 3.79
C LYS A 167 -1.92 28.40 3.18
N THR A 168 -1.29 29.56 3.36
CA THR A 168 -1.78 30.83 2.82
C THR A 168 -1.98 30.78 1.30
N PHE A 169 -1.07 30.14 0.56
CA PHE A 169 -1.22 29.96 -0.89
C PHE A 169 -2.32 28.95 -1.24
N ILE A 170 -2.33 27.76 -0.61
CA ILE A 170 -3.29 26.69 -0.94
C ILE A 170 -4.74 27.09 -0.64
N ASP A 171 -4.97 27.90 0.40
CA ASP A 171 -6.31 28.39 0.76
C ASP A 171 -6.91 29.33 -0.30
N ARG A 172 -6.08 29.91 -1.18
CA ARG A 172 -6.52 30.74 -2.32
C ARG A 172 -6.82 29.94 -3.58
N ILE A 173 -6.41 28.68 -3.65
CA ILE A 173 -6.67 27.83 -4.83
C ILE A 173 -8.05 27.17 -4.69
N PRO A 174 -8.94 27.28 -5.69
CA PRO A 174 -10.25 26.64 -5.69
C PRO A 174 -10.14 25.12 -5.88
N MET A 175 -9.79 24.42 -4.81
CA MET A 175 -9.59 22.96 -4.75
C MET A 175 -10.57 22.29 -3.78
N LYS A 176 -10.79 20.98 -3.96
CA LYS A 176 -11.68 20.20 -3.07
C LYS A 176 -11.08 20.17 -1.65
N LYS A 177 -11.87 20.58 -0.64
CA LYS A 177 -11.47 20.68 0.79
C LYS A 177 -10.59 19.52 1.30
N LYS A 178 -10.93 18.26 1.01
CA LYS A 178 -10.14 17.10 1.46
C LYS A 178 -8.73 17.01 0.85
N LEU A 179 -8.56 17.49 -0.37
CA LEU A 179 -7.25 17.53 -1.02
C LEU A 179 -6.38 18.61 -0.36
N ASN A 180 -6.97 19.77 -0.03
CA ASN A 180 -6.30 20.83 0.73
C ASN A 180 -5.86 20.29 2.09
N GLN A 181 -6.73 19.60 2.83
CA GLN A 181 -6.37 18.98 4.12
C GLN A 181 -5.21 17.99 4.01
N TRP A 182 -5.12 17.21 2.93
CA TRP A 182 -3.97 16.32 2.74
C TRP A 182 -2.66 17.09 2.48
N ILE A 183 -2.73 18.17 1.72
CA ILE A 183 -1.55 18.98 1.37
C ILE A 183 -1.09 19.87 2.53
N THR A 184 -2.02 20.44 3.31
CA THR A 184 -1.70 21.43 4.35
C THR A 184 -1.70 20.86 5.76
N GLU A 185 -2.55 19.88 6.08
CA GLU A 185 -2.67 19.36 7.46
C GLU A 185 -1.90 18.06 7.65
N LYS A 186 -1.92 17.17 6.65
CA LYS A 186 -1.33 15.81 6.74
C LYS A 186 0.16 15.78 6.42
N ILE A 187 0.65 16.69 5.58
CA ILE A 187 2.07 16.83 5.25
C ILE A 187 2.52 18.21 5.70
N ARG A 188 3.28 18.27 6.80
CA ARG A 188 3.79 19.52 7.36
C ARG A 188 5.29 19.57 7.19
N ALA A 189 5.81 20.64 6.62
CA ALA A 189 7.23 20.90 6.49
C ALA A 189 7.57 22.24 7.16
N LYS A 190 8.82 22.43 7.58
CA LYS A 190 9.27 23.75 8.07
C LYS A 190 9.60 24.71 6.93
N LYS A 191 10.01 24.16 5.78
CA LYS A 191 10.47 24.93 4.64
C LYS A 191 10.02 24.29 3.35
N TYR A 192 9.56 25.13 2.44
CA TYR A 192 9.03 24.77 1.13
C TYR A 192 9.82 25.53 0.06
N ARG A 193 10.03 24.91 -1.10
CA ARG A 193 10.58 25.57 -2.28
C ARG A 193 9.97 24.99 -3.54
N LEU A 194 9.38 25.82 -4.38
CA LEU A 194 8.93 25.44 -5.70
C LEU A 194 10.09 25.60 -6.68
N TYR A 195 10.65 24.48 -7.14
CA TYR A 195 11.71 24.53 -8.16
C TYR A 195 11.15 24.92 -9.52
N SER A 196 10.00 24.34 -9.88
CA SER A 196 9.27 24.73 -11.09
C SER A 196 7.81 24.32 -11.01
N LEU A 197 6.94 25.16 -11.55
CA LEU A 197 5.60 24.82 -11.98
C LEU A 197 5.48 25.31 -13.41
N THR A 198 5.32 24.38 -14.35
CA THR A 198 5.13 24.69 -15.76
C THR A 198 3.78 24.21 -16.22
N GLY A 199 3.20 24.93 -17.17
CA GLY A 199 1.93 24.54 -17.76
C GLY A 199 1.62 25.33 -19.02
N LYS A 200 0.59 24.86 -19.69
CA LYS A 200 0.00 25.48 -20.87
C LYS A 200 -1.50 25.66 -20.64
N GLY A 201 -2.12 26.53 -21.42
CA GLY A 201 -3.57 26.67 -21.44
C GLY A 201 -3.99 27.66 -22.50
N LYS A 202 -5.29 27.93 -22.55
CA LYS A 202 -5.86 28.89 -23.48
C LYS A 202 -6.45 30.09 -22.74
N VAL A 203 -6.29 31.27 -23.30
CA VAL A 203 -6.90 32.50 -22.80
C VAL A 203 -8.01 32.90 -23.76
N TYR A 204 -9.23 32.98 -23.23
CA TYR A 204 -10.42 33.46 -23.94
C TYR A 204 -11.13 34.47 -23.06
N GLY A 205 -11.46 35.65 -23.55
CA GLY A 205 -12.14 36.61 -22.68
C GLY A 205 -11.22 37.12 -21.58
N SER A 206 -11.74 37.13 -20.36
CA SER A 206 -10.97 37.27 -19.11
C SER A 206 -10.63 35.92 -18.45
N LYS A 207 -10.85 34.80 -19.14
CA LYS A 207 -10.75 33.45 -18.58
C LYS A 207 -9.49 32.76 -19.09
N PHE A 208 -8.76 32.16 -18.15
CA PHE A 208 -7.70 31.21 -18.46
C PHE A 208 -8.22 29.78 -18.27
N GLU A 209 -8.10 28.97 -19.31
CA GLU A 209 -8.43 27.55 -19.33
C GLU A 209 -7.13 26.73 -19.31
N PRO A 210 -6.68 26.26 -18.13
CA PRO A 210 -5.45 25.48 -18.03
C PRO A 210 -5.59 24.10 -18.67
N ASP A 211 -4.60 23.69 -19.47
CA ASP A 211 -4.43 22.29 -19.86
C ASP A 211 -3.78 21.53 -18.70
N LEU A 212 -4.62 20.82 -17.92
CA LEU A 212 -4.19 20.03 -16.77
C LEU A 212 -3.24 18.88 -17.13
N HIS A 213 -3.17 18.45 -18.40
CA HIS A 213 -2.22 17.43 -18.86
C HIS A 213 -0.81 18.00 -19.07
N SER A 214 -0.71 19.26 -19.47
CA SER A 214 0.57 19.96 -19.62
C SER A 214 1.23 20.34 -18.28
N LEU A 215 0.43 20.41 -17.20
CA LEU A 215 0.87 20.88 -15.90
C LEU A 215 1.91 19.92 -15.29
N LYS A 216 3.10 20.45 -15.00
CA LYS A 216 4.21 19.74 -14.35
C LYS A 216 4.74 20.60 -13.19
N GLY A 217 4.99 19.98 -12.06
CA GLY A 217 5.49 20.67 -10.88
C GLY A 217 6.60 19.90 -10.18
N ASN A 218 7.59 20.61 -9.66
CA ASN A 218 8.66 20.06 -8.84
C ASN A 218 8.89 20.97 -7.63
N ALA A 219 8.80 20.40 -6.42
CA ALA A 219 8.97 21.16 -5.18
C ALA A 219 9.76 20.35 -4.14
N LEU A 220 10.46 21.06 -3.26
CA LEU A 220 11.17 20.51 -2.11
C LEU A 220 10.46 20.90 -0.82
N LEU A 221 10.28 19.93 0.05
CA LEU A 221 9.82 20.11 1.42
C LEU A 221 10.93 19.64 2.35
N GLU A 222 11.27 20.41 3.38
CA GLU A 222 12.33 20.09 4.36
C GLU A 222 11.78 20.02 5.80
N ASP A 223 12.36 19.12 6.61
CA ASP A 223 11.90 18.76 7.97
C ASP A 223 10.40 18.40 7.99
N VAL A 224 10.09 17.28 7.35
CA VAL A 224 8.72 16.91 7.03
C VAL A 224 8.16 15.92 8.05
N LYS A 225 6.91 16.17 8.46
CA LYS A 225 6.09 15.27 9.27
C LYS A 225 4.84 14.88 8.48
N ILE A 226 4.65 13.57 8.29
CA ILE A 226 3.52 12.99 7.55
C ILE A 226 2.59 12.27 8.53
N TYR A 227 1.35 12.74 8.63
CA TYR A 227 0.31 12.21 9.52
C TYR A 227 -0.67 11.33 8.75
N PHE A 228 -0.31 10.09 8.44
CA PHE A 228 -1.12 9.19 7.61
C PHE A 228 -2.51 8.86 8.18
N LYS A 229 -2.61 8.73 9.50
CA LYS A 229 -3.88 8.45 10.19
C LYS A 229 -3.82 9.01 11.61
N GLU A 230 -4.98 9.47 12.08
CA GLU A 230 -5.14 9.90 13.46
C GLU A 230 -4.86 8.76 14.45
N GLY A 231 -4.22 9.07 15.58
CA GLY A 231 -3.79 8.07 16.57
C GLY A 231 -2.50 7.30 16.22
N LEU A 232 -1.92 7.51 15.03
CA LEU A 232 -0.58 7.04 14.69
C LEU A 232 0.45 8.16 14.85
N ALA A 233 1.68 7.79 15.20
CA ALA A 233 2.81 8.72 15.20
C ALA A 233 3.07 9.22 13.76
N PRO A 234 3.57 10.44 13.56
CA PRO A 234 3.95 10.89 12.23
C PRO A 234 5.17 10.13 11.73
N VAL A 235 5.23 9.91 10.42
CA VAL A 235 6.49 9.61 9.74
C VAL A 235 7.28 10.91 9.63
N LYS A 236 8.53 10.90 10.08
CA LYS A 236 9.46 12.02 9.94
C LYS A 236 10.37 11.77 8.74
N ALA A 237 10.70 12.80 7.99
CA ALA A 237 11.66 12.72 6.89
C ALA A 237 12.48 14.00 6.82
N GLU A 238 13.75 13.87 6.43
CA GLU A 238 14.62 15.04 6.23
C GLU A 238 14.10 15.92 5.10
N LYS A 239 13.77 15.28 3.96
CA LYS A 239 13.35 15.95 2.73
C LYS A 239 12.28 15.15 1.98
N ILE A 240 11.40 15.84 1.28
CA ILE A 240 10.52 15.24 0.27
C ILE A 240 10.68 16.01 -1.03
N LEU A 241 11.01 15.30 -2.11
CA LEU A 241 10.91 15.83 -3.47
C LEU A 241 9.53 15.49 -4.04
N LEU A 242 8.72 16.53 -4.20
CA LEU A 242 7.36 16.47 -4.72
C LEU A 242 7.39 16.67 -6.23
N ASN A 243 6.74 15.76 -6.96
CA ASN A 243 6.59 15.85 -8.41
C ASN A 243 5.11 15.76 -8.79
N TYR A 244 4.58 16.77 -9.47
CA TYR A 244 3.27 16.73 -10.10
C TYR A 244 3.44 16.45 -11.60
N LYS A 245 2.82 15.38 -12.09
CA LYS A 245 2.77 15.07 -13.53
C LYS A 245 1.58 14.15 -13.82
N ASN A 246 0.99 14.28 -15.01
CA ASN A 246 -0.08 13.40 -15.49
C ASN A 246 -1.28 13.29 -14.52
N GLY A 247 -1.65 14.39 -13.83
CA GLY A 247 -2.74 14.37 -12.84
C GLY A 247 -2.43 13.54 -11.58
N GLY A 248 -1.15 13.32 -11.28
CA GLY A 248 -0.68 12.62 -10.10
C GLY A 248 0.40 13.40 -9.35
N LEU A 249 0.38 13.29 -8.04
CA LEU A 249 1.33 13.89 -7.12
C LEU A 249 2.20 12.79 -6.49
N PHE A 250 3.50 12.81 -6.76
CA PHE A 250 4.45 11.78 -6.38
C PHE A 250 5.43 12.33 -5.35
N PHE A 251 5.58 11.62 -4.23
CA PHE A 251 6.40 12.04 -3.10
C PHE A 251 7.59 11.09 -2.99
N ASN A 252 8.79 11.61 -3.29
CA ASN A 252 10.04 10.89 -3.02
C ASN A 252 10.52 11.30 -1.62
N VAL A 253 10.35 10.39 -0.64
CA VAL A 253 10.59 10.65 0.78
C VAL A 253 12.00 10.20 1.14
N MET A 254 12.87 11.14 1.51
CA MET A 254 14.27 10.86 1.82
C MET A 254 14.44 10.57 3.31
N LYS A 255 15.05 9.42 3.61
CA LYS A 255 15.29 8.89 4.97
C LYS A 255 14.03 8.96 5.87
N PRO A 256 12.92 8.31 5.48
CA PRO A 256 11.74 8.29 6.33
C PRO A 256 12.00 7.48 7.60
N THR A 257 11.56 8.00 8.73
CA THR A 257 11.57 7.29 10.02
C THR A 257 10.20 7.29 10.66
N TYR A 258 9.84 6.19 11.32
CA TYR A 258 8.63 6.08 12.13
C TYR A 258 9.00 5.50 13.49
N GLN A 259 8.68 6.24 14.56
CA GLN A 259 9.08 5.87 15.93
C GLN A 259 10.58 5.51 16.03
N ASN A 260 11.44 6.34 15.41
CA ASN A 260 12.89 6.18 15.36
C ASN A 260 13.40 4.94 14.61
N ARG A 261 12.55 4.31 13.79
CA ARG A 261 12.93 3.21 12.89
C ARG A 261 12.97 3.71 11.46
N GLU A 262 14.06 3.43 10.75
CA GLU A 262 14.13 3.66 9.31
C GLU A 262 13.05 2.85 8.59
N ILE A 263 12.32 3.51 7.70
CA ILE A 263 11.42 2.86 6.76
C ILE A 263 12.00 3.05 5.38
N ASN A 264 12.12 1.96 4.61
CA ASN A 264 12.34 2.08 3.18
C ASN A 264 10.99 2.36 2.53
N ALA A 265 10.53 3.61 2.57
CA ALA A 265 9.29 4.01 1.92
C ALA A 265 9.58 4.26 0.43
N SER A 266 9.33 3.25 -0.40
CA SER A 266 9.69 3.30 -1.82
C SER A 266 8.82 4.29 -2.60
N THR A 267 7.57 4.52 -2.20
CA THR A 267 6.71 5.49 -2.90
C THR A 267 5.46 5.87 -2.11
N VAL A 268 5.19 7.17 -1.99
CA VAL A 268 3.86 7.71 -1.66
C VAL A 268 3.39 8.49 -2.88
N SER A 269 2.15 8.27 -3.31
CA SER A 269 1.56 9.07 -4.40
C SER A 269 0.07 9.31 -4.21
N ILE A 270 -0.42 10.43 -4.73
CA ILE A 270 -1.84 10.70 -4.88
C ILE A 270 -2.13 10.75 -6.38
N THR A 271 -2.83 9.74 -6.87
CA THR A 271 -3.19 9.62 -8.29
C THR A 271 -4.62 10.10 -8.52
N ASN A 272 -4.96 10.31 -9.79
CA ASN A 272 -6.31 10.70 -10.22
C ASN A 272 -6.78 12.05 -9.66
N ILE A 273 -5.85 13.02 -9.56
CA ILE A 273 -6.14 14.42 -9.23
C ILE A 273 -6.63 15.09 -10.52
N GLY A 274 -7.95 15.29 -10.63
CA GLY A 274 -8.57 15.91 -11.80
C GLY A 274 -10.10 15.87 -11.77
N LYS A 275 -10.75 16.59 -12.68
CA LYS A 275 -12.22 16.57 -12.83
C LYS A 275 -12.70 15.15 -13.20
N GLY A 276 -13.83 14.74 -12.65
CA GLY A 276 -14.45 13.43 -12.91
C GLY A 276 -13.79 12.20 -12.26
N LYS A 277 -12.56 12.31 -11.73
CA LYS A 277 -11.83 11.17 -11.15
C LYS A 277 -11.90 11.13 -9.61
N ILE A 278 -11.75 9.94 -9.04
CA ILE A 278 -11.66 9.73 -7.58
C ILE A 278 -10.19 9.65 -7.21
N ALA A 279 -9.70 10.69 -6.55
CA ALA A 279 -8.34 10.73 -6.05
C ALA A 279 -8.06 9.55 -5.11
N ARG A 280 -6.90 8.91 -5.29
CA ARG A 280 -6.47 7.74 -4.53
C ARG A 280 -5.08 7.99 -3.98
N LEU A 281 -4.91 7.75 -2.68
CA LEU A 281 -3.61 7.69 -2.03
C LEU A 281 -3.06 6.28 -2.15
N ASP A 282 -1.90 6.15 -2.75
CA ASP A 282 -1.17 4.91 -2.96
C ASP A 282 0.09 4.93 -2.09
N LEU A 283 0.22 3.93 -1.22
CA LEU A 283 1.35 3.74 -0.32
C LEU A 283 2.05 2.42 -0.64
N ASP A 284 3.37 2.45 -0.87
CA ASP A 284 4.21 1.24 -1.02
C ASP A 284 5.34 1.32 0.01
N MET A 285 5.19 0.55 1.09
CA MET A 285 6.07 0.59 2.26
C MET A 285 6.86 -0.70 2.36
N HIS A 286 8.19 -0.61 2.44
CA HIS A 286 9.06 -1.75 2.64
C HIS A 286 9.73 -1.67 4.01
N PHE A 287 9.63 -2.76 4.77
CA PHE A 287 10.18 -2.92 6.09
C PHE A 287 11.17 -4.09 6.07
N ASN A 288 12.34 -3.90 6.66
CA ASN A 288 13.25 -4.98 6.99
C ASN A 288 13.35 -5.07 8.52
N SER A 289 12.33 -5.65 9.14
CA SER A 289 12.20 -5.66 10.60
C SER A 289 11.44 -6.88 11.11
N LYS A 290 11.39 -7.02 12.43
CA LYS A 290 10.49 -8.00 13.08
C LYS A 290 9.05 -7.54 12.84
N VAL A 291 8.13 -8.47 12.53
CA VAL A 291 6.69 -8.15 12.45
C VAL A 291 6.14 -8.09 13.88
N ASP A 292 6.46 -7.00 14.55
CA ASP A 292 6.15 -6.76 15.94
C ASP A 292 4.85 -5.96 16.12
N GLU A 293 4.57 -5.60 17.36
CA GLU A 293 3.37 -4.85 17.75
C GLU A 293 3.29 -3.48 17.06
N THR A 294 4.41 -2.89 16.65
CA THR A 294 4.45 -1.60 15.95
C THR A 294 3.83 -1.72 14.57
N ILE A 295 4.25 -2.72 13.78
CA ILE A 295 3.67 -2.99 12.45
C ILE A 295 2.20 -3.39 12.59
N GLN A 296 1.88 -4.21 13.60
CA GLN A 296 0.49 -4.59 13.88
C GLN A 296 -0.38 -3.39 14.25
N LYS A 297 0.15 -2.39 14.96
CA LYS A 297 -0.58 -1.15 15.27
C LYS A 297 -0.93 -0.37 14.00
N ILE A 298 0.00 -0.26 13.05
CA ILE A 298 -0.25 0.38 11.75
C ILE A 298 -1.34 -0.39 10.99
N LEU A 299 -1.22 -1.71 10.88
CA LEU A 299 -2.19 -2.55 10.17
C LEU A 299 -3.59 -2.49 10.81
N LYS A 300 -3.66 -2.61 12.14
CA LYS A 300 -4.91 -2.48 12.92
C LYS A 300 -5.54 -1.11 12.78
N ALA A 301 -4.75 -0.04 12.68
CA ALA A 301 -5.29 1.29 12.44
C ALA A 301 -6.06 1.34 11.11
N TYR A 302 -5.72 0.54 10.11
CA TYR A 302 -6.50 0.39 8.88
C TYR A 302 -7.54 -0.73 8.91
N HIS A 303 -7.88 -1.24 10.09
CA HIS A 303 -8.79 -2.38 10.33
C HIS A 303 -8.32 -3.69 9.66
N LEU A 304 -7.00 -3.86 9.53
CA LEU A 304 -6.38 -5.05 8.96
C LEU A 304 -5.91 -5.97 10.08
N ASN A 305 -6.64 -7.07 10.26
CA ASN A 305 -6.26 -8.12 11.20
C ASN A 305 -5.50 -9.21 10.44
N ILE A 306 -4.17 -9.15 10.45
CA ILE A 306 -3.33 -10.22 9.89
C ILE A 306 -3.07 -11.24 11.01
N PRO A 307 -3.60 -12.48 10.92
CA PRO A 307 -3.56 -13.49 12.00
C PRO A 307 -2.21 -14.20 12.13
N VAL A 308 -1.14 -13.54 11.67
CA VAL A 308 0.19 -14.10 11.48
C VAL A 308 1.20 -13.23 12.21
N LEU A 309 1.96 -13.84 13.12
CA LEU A 309 3.01 -13.18 13.90
C LEU A 309 4.35 -13.90 13.71
N ALA A 310 5.36 -13.12 13.33
CA ALA A 310 6.76 -13.53 13.29
C ALA A 310 7.51 -12.70 14.35
N LYS A 311 7.42 -13.12 15.61
CA LYS A 311 7.91 -12.34 16.76
C LYS A 311 9.43 -12.21 16.78
N GLU A 312 10.16 -13.25 16.40
CA GLU A 312 11.62 -13.28 16.53
C GLU A 312 12.40 -13.19 15.21
N SER A 313 11.79 -13.53 14.07
CA SER A 313 12.49 -13.53 12.79
C SER A 313 12.41 -12.17 12.08
N ARG A 314 13.58 -11.65 11.67
CA ARG A 314 13.62 -10.53 10.72
C ARG A 314 12.99 -10.98 9.40
N SER A 315 11.99 -10.26 8.96
CA SER A 315 11.28 -10.53 7.71
C SER A 315 11.34 -9.30 6.82
N LYS A 316 11.50 -9.51 5.50
CA LYS A 316 11.34 -8.43 4.52
C LYS A 316 9.85 -8.33 4.21
N VAL A 317 9.21 -7.26 4.65
CA VAL A 317 7.77 -7.05 4.51
C VAL A 317 7.52 -5.87 3.58
N GLN A 318 6.66 -6.07 2.60
CA GLN A 318 6.10 -5.03 1.75
C GLN A 318 4.61 -4.88 2.07
N VAL A 319 4.16 -3.66 2.28
CA VAL A 319 2.76 -3.32 2.51
C VAL A 319 2.35 -2.29 1.46
N LYS A 320 1.38 -2.64 0.62
CA LYS A 320 0.76 -1.73 -0.33
C LYS A 320 -0.66 -1.40 0.11
N LEU A 321 -0.98 -0.11 0.15
CA LEU A 321 -2.31 0.40 0.49
C LEU A 321 -2.83 1.31 -0.62
N GLY A 322 -4.06 1.07 -1.06
CA GLY A 322 -4.81 1.96 -1.96
C GLY A 322 -6.01 2.55 -1.23
N ILE A 323 -5.96 3.84 -0.90
CA ILE A 323 -6.96 4.51 -0.07
C ILE A 323 -7.71 5.55 -0.92
N PRO A 324 -9.01 5.33 -1.21
CA PRO A 324 -9.85 6.34 -1.87
C PRO A 324 -10.04 7.58 -0.97
N LEU A 325 -9.81 8.79 -1.50
CA LEU A 325 -9.95 10.04 -0.72
C LEU A 325 -11.41 10.54 -0.64
N LYS A 326 -12.34 9.96 -1.40
CA LYS A 326 -13.79 10.20 -1.31
C LYS A 326 -14.48 9.09 -0.50
N LYS A 327 -15.27 9.45 0.52
CA LYS A 327 -16.11 8.49 1.26
C LYS A 327 -17.14 7.94 0.28
N MET A 328 -17.17 6.62 0.09
CA MET A 328 -18.24 5.92 -0.63
C MET A 328 -18.63 4.69 0.21
N PRO A 329 -19.94 4.41 0.36
CA PRO A 329 -20.44 3.39 1.30
C PRO A 329 -19.85 1.99 1.07
N ASN A 330 -19.39 1.67 -0.14
CA ASN A 330 -18.95 0.31 -0.51
C ASN A 330 -17.47 0.18 -0.95
N ARG A 331 -16.67 1.26 -0.92
CA ARG A 331 -15.29 1.20 -1.44
C ARG A 331 -14.30 0.97 -0.29
N LYS A 332 -13.78 -0.26 -0.22
CA LYS A 332 -12.82 -0.70 0.80
C LYS A 332 -11.41 -0.25 0.44
N ILE A 333 -10.57 -0.11 1.45
CA ILE A 333 -9.13 0.12 1.28
C ILE A 333 -8.55 -1.13 0.61
N ASP A 334 -7.83 -0.94 -0.49
CA ASP A 334 -7.09 -2.02 -1.14
C ASP A 334 -5.84 -2.29 -0.32
N VAL A 335 -5.63 -3.56 0.05
CA VAL A 335 -4.52 -3.95 0.92
C VAL A 335 -3.85 -5.18 0.36
N TYR A 336 -2.56 -5.03 0.13
CA TYR A 336 -1.66 -6.11 -0.24
C TYR A 336 -0.49 -6.13 0.74
N VAL A 337 -0.21 -7.29 1.31
CA VAL A 337 0.97 -7.50 2.15
C VAL A 337 1.77 -8.67 1.60
N LYS A 338 3.08 -8.50 1.46
CA LYS A 338 4.01 -9.57 1.10
C LYS A 338 5.09 -9.65 2.17
N ALA A 339 5.34 -10.82 2.72
CA ALA A 339 6.37 -11.05 3.71
C ALA A 339 7.27 -12.21 3.29
N HIS A 340 8.57 -11.95 3.22
CA HIS A 340 9.60 -12.97 3.12
C HIS A 340 10.09 -13.29 4.52
N LEU A 341 9.78 -14.50 4.99
CA LEU A 341 10.08 -14.95 6.33
C LEU A 341 11.56 -15.33 6.46
N GLY A 342 12.20 -14.81 7.51
CA GLY A 342 13.47 -15.34 8.00
C GLY A 342 13.30 -16.61 8.84
N LYS A 343 14.42 -17.22 9.24
CA LYS A 343 14.45 -18.36 10.16
C LYS A 343 13.91 -17.94 11.54
N GLY A 344 12.99 -18.72 12.11
CA GLY A 344 12.47 -18.51 13.46
C GLY A 344 11.09 -19.14 13.66
N ASP A 345 10.44 -18.74 14.75
CA ASP A 345 9.10 -19.22 15.10
C ASP A 345 8.01 -18.35 14.50
N PHE A 346 7.10 -19.01 13.79
CA PHE A 346 5.95 -18.40 13.14
C PHE A 346 4.67 -18.87 13.83
N TYR A 347 3.81 -17.93 14.20
CA TYR A 347 2.54 -18.24 14.86
C TYR A 347 1.37 -18.01 13.91
N LEU A 348 0.62 -19.08 13.65
CA LEU A 348 -0.73 -18.99 13.08
C LEU A 348 -1.72 -19.16 14.23
N GLN A 349 -2.30 -18.06 14.71
CA GLN A 349 -3.07 -18.05 15.97
C GLN A 349 -2.22 -18.61 17.14
N LYS A 350 -2.66 -19.73 17.74
CA LYS A 350 -1.94 -20.43 18.82
C LYS A 350 -0.95 -21.50 18.31
N MET A 351 -0.95 -21.81 17.02
CA MET A 351 -0.10 -22.84 16.46
C MET A 351 1.29 -22.29 16.17
N LYS A 352 2.29 -22.84 16.85
CA LYS A 352 3.71 -22.56 16.65
C LYS A 352 4.26 -23.40 15.51
N LEU A 353 4.83 -22.76 14.49
CA LEU A 353 5.48 -23.38 13.35
C LEU A 353 6.96 -22.96 13.30
N PRO A 354 7.92 -23.89 13.43
CA PRO A 354 9.34 -23.60 13.25
C PRO A 354 9.65 -23.46 11.75
N VAL A 355 9.94 -22.24 11.32
CA VAL A 355 10.11 -21.89 9.90
C VAL A 355 11.58 -21.59 9.60
N LEU A 356 12.10 -22.15 8.51
CA LEU A 356 13.44 -21.82 7.98
C LEU A 356 13.39 -20.70 6.93
N GLY A 357 12.20 -20.41 6.41
CA GLY A 357 11.91 -19.30 5.53
C GLY A 357 10.74 -19.62 4.60
N GLY A 358 10.31 -18.65 3.82
CA GLY A 358 9.23 -18.80 2.86
C GLY A 358 8.59 -17.45 2.53
N GLU A 359 7.52 -17.48 1.73
CA GLU A 359 6.80 -16.28 1.32
C GLU A 359 5.34 -16.36 1.76
N ILE A 360 4.84 -15.25 2.30
CA ILE A 360 3.43 -15.05 2.64
C ILE A 360 2.93 -13.85 1.89
N THR A 361 1.78 -13.98 1.25
CA THR A 361 1.04 -12.84 0.70
C THR A 361 -0.34 -12.75 1.32
N TYR A 362 -0.84 -11.54 1.52
CA TYR A 362 -2.22 -11.25 1.87
C TYR A 362 -2.79 -10.34 0.78
N ASP A 363 -3.86 -10.79 0.14
CA ASP A 363 -4.59 -10.00 -0.85
C ASP A 363 -6.08 -10.33 -0.77
N LYS A 364 -6.94 -9.30 -0.79
CA LYS A 364 -8.41 -9.42 -0.79
C LYS A 364 -8.98 -10.39 0.27
N GLY A 365 -8.34 -10.48 1.44
CA GLY A 365 -8.80 -11.34 2.55
C GLY A 365 -8.32 -12.79 2.48
N ILE A 366 -7.45 -13.13 1.51
CA ILE A 366 -6.83 -14.44 1.35
C ILE A 366 -5.35 -14.32 1.66
N ILE A 367 -4.86 -15.16 2.56
CA ILE A 367 -3.43 -15.32 2.82
C ILE A 367 -2.94 -16.49 1.99
N THR A 368 -1.92 -16.31 1.16
CA THR A 368 -1.26 -17.39 0.42
C THR A 368 0.08 -17.70 1.06
N LEU A 369 0.30 -18.97 1.35
CA LEU A 369 1.56 -19.52 1.82
C LEU A 369 2.29 -20.13 0.62
N LYS A 370 3.51 -19.68 0.34
CA LYS A 370 4.33 -20.18 -0.76
C LYS A 370 5.69 -20.60 -0.23
N GLY A 371 5.99 -21.89 -0.37
CA GLY A 371 7.31 -22.42 -0.05
C GLY A 371 7.69 -22.29 1.44
N ILE A 372 6.74 -22.38 2.38
CA ILE A 372 7.04 -22.27 3.81
C ILE A 372 7.81 -23.50 4.27
N ARG A 373 9.13 -23.37 4.46
CA ARG A 373 10.00 -24.47 4.86
C ARG A 373 9.90 -24.70 6.36
N LEU A 374 9.44 -25.88 6.76
CA LEU A 374 9.33 -26.32 8.14
C LEU A 374 10.37 -27.38 8.47
N LYS A 375 10.96 -27.30 9.67
CA LYS A 375 11.87 -28.33 10.18
C LYS A 375 11.76 -28.44 11.69
N GLU A 376 11.50 -29.66 12.15
CA GLU A 376 11.61 -30.07 13.55
C GLU A 376 12.25 -31.47 13.64
N LYS A 377 12.47 -31.98 14.86
CA LYS A 377 13.02 -33.30 15.16
C LYS A 377 12.31 -34.43 14.41
N TRP A 378 10.97 -34.40 14.37
CA TRP A 378 10.14 -35.47 13.84
C TRP A 378 9.56 -35.19 12.45
N TYR A 379 9.75 -34.00 11.87
CA TYR A 379 9.28 -33.69 10.52
C TYR A 379 10.12 -32.62 9.80
N GLU A 380 10.18 -32.72 8.48
CA GLU A 380 10.79 -31.72 7.61
C GLU A 380 10.00 -31.67 6.29
N GLY A 381 9.77 -30.47 5.77
CA GLY A 381 9.08 -30.31 4.51
C GLY A 381 8.68 -28.88 4.21
N THR A 382 7.81 -28.73 3.23
CA THR A 382 7.36 -27.40 2.76
C THR A 382 5.85 -27.32 2.76
N VAL A 383 5.28 -26.26 3.33
CA VAL A 383 3.84 -25.97 3.30
C VAL A 383 3.53 -24.91 2.24
N GLU A 384 2.49 -25.18 1.46
CA GLU A 384 1.90 -24.27 0.49
C GLU A 384 0.38 -24.27 0.64
N GLY A 385 -0.29 -23.18 0.28
CA GLY A 385 -1.75 -23.16 0.22
C GLY A 385 -2.36 -21.81 0.53
N LYS A 386 -3.66 -21.81 0.80
CA LYS A 386 -4.46 -20.59 1.02
C LYS A 386 -5.18 -20.65 2.36
N VAL A 387 -5.13 -19.55 3.10
CA VAL A 387 -5.89 -19.32 4.33
C VAL A 387 -6.90 -18.22 4.06
N LYS A 388 -8.18 -18.55 4.15
CA LYS A 388 -9.29 -17.61 4.02
C LYS A 388 -9.64 -17.06 5.40
N ALA A 389 -9.04 -15.91 5.75
CA ALA A 389 -9.11 -15.36 7.10
C ALA A 389 -10.56 -15.09 7.57
N LYS A 390 -11.43 -14.60 6.68
CA LYS A 390 -12.85 -14.33 6.99
C LYS A 390 -13.66 -15.59 7.23
N GLU A 391 -13.46 -16.61 6.40
CA GLU A 391 -14.14 -17.91 6.53
C GLU A 391 -13.58 -18.75 7.70
N LYS A 392 -12.44 -18.33 8.27
CA LYS A 392 -11.69 -19.05 9.30
C LYS A 392 -11.33 -20.48 8.87
N LYS A 393 -10.94 -20.62 7.60
CA LYS A 393 -10.58 -21.90 6.96
C LYS A 393 -9.22 -21.78 6.25
N ALA A 394 -8.52 -22.90 6.11
CA ALA A 394 -7.31 -23.03 5.31
C ALA A 394 -7.31 -24.33 4.52
N ASN A 395 -6.83 -24.27 3.28
CA ASN A 395 -6.56 -25.44 2.44
C ASN A 395 -5.07 -25.45 2.15
N LEU A 396 -4.37 -26.43 2.71
CA LEU A 396 -2.92 -26.48 2.74
C LEU A 396 -2.42 -27.81 2.18
N VAL A 397 -1.19 -27.79 1.67
CA VAL A 397 -0.48 -28.97 1.19
C VAL A 397 0.87 -28.99 1.87
N PHE A 398 1.13 -30.02 2.64
CA PHE A 398 2.45 -30.31 3.18
C PHE A 398 3.19 -31.26 2.24
N ARG A 399 4.26 -30.78 1.63
CA ARG A 399 5.23 -31.60 0.90
C ARG A 399 6.24 -32.12 1.90
N ALA A 400 5.91 -33.25 2.53
CA ALA A 400 6.76 -33.89 3.52
C ALA A 400 8.01 -34.44 2.84
N LYS A 401 9.18 -33.92 3.23
CA LYS A 401 10.46 -34.56 2.93
C LYS A 401 10.63 -35.78 3.84
N LYS A 402 10.34 -35.61 5.13
CA LYS A 402 10.22 -36.71 6.11
C LYS A 402 9.24 -36.38 7.22
N ILE A 403 8.57 -37.41 7.72
CA ILE A 403 7.88 -37.46 9.01
C ILE A 403 8.32 -38.77 9.65
N GLU A 404 9.03 -38.69 10.77
CA GLU A 404 9.59 -39.87 11.45
C GLU A 404 9.36 -39.78 12.95
N LEU A 405 8.73 -40.82 13.50
CA LEU A 405 8.58 -41.00 14.93
C LEU A 405 9.54 -42.11 15.36
N LYS A 406 10.38 -41.78 16.35
CA LYS A 406 11.38 -42.71 16.90
C LYS A 406 11.15 -42.93 18.38
N LYS A 407 11.35 -44.17 18.85
CA LYS A 407 11.37 -44.54 20.28
C LYS A 407 12.64 -45.35 20.54
N LYS A 408 13.46 -44.93 21.51
CA LYS A 408 14.74 -45.57 21.85
C LYS A 408 15.63 -45.87 20.63
N GLY A 409 15.72 -44.94 19.68
CA GLY A 409 16.50 -45.09 18.45
C GLY A 409 15.80 -45.81 17.30
N GLU A 410 14.78 -46.62 17.57
CA GLU A 410 14.01 -47.35 16.55
C GLU A 410 12.96 -46.47 15.87
N ILE A 411 12.78 -46.63 14.55
CA ILE A 411 11.77 -45.93 13.77
C ILE A 411 10.44 -46.68 13.86
N LEU A 412 9.44 -46.07 14.49
CA LEU A 412 8.08 -46.63 14.61
C LEU A 412 7.19 -46.22 13.43
N PHE A 413 7.34 -44.98 12.98
CA PHE A 413 6.60 -44.40 11.85
C PHE A 413 7.58 -43.72 10.91
N SER A 414 7.45 -43.97 9.61
CA SER A 414 8.22 -43.26 8.58
C SER A 414 7.37 -42.99 7.35
N LEU A 415 7.25 -41.71 7.02
CA LEU A 415 6.67 -41.22 5.79
C LEU A 415 7.66 -40.25 5.14
N ARG A 416 8.03 -40.52 3.89
CA ARG A 416 9.01 -39.72 3.15
C ARG A 416 8.47 -39.32 1.78
N ASN A 417 8.90 -38.16 1.30
CA ASN A 417 8.61 -37.65 -0.04
C ASN A 417 7.14 -37.72 -0.46
N LYS A 418 6.22 -37.30 0.42
CA LYS A 418 4.77 -37.37 0.17
C LYS A 418 4.13 -35.99 0.20
N LYS A 419 3.19 -35.78 -0.71
CA LYS A 419 2.27 -34.64 -0.67
C LYS A 419 1.07 -35.01 0.20
N ILE A 420 0.81 -34.22 1.23
CA ILE A 420 -0.27 -34.42 2.18
C ILE A 420 -1.16 -33.17 2.12
N PRO A 421 -2.30 -33.21 1.39
CA PRO A 421 -3.30 -32.17 1.50
C PRO A 421 -4.01 -32.25 2.85
N PHE A 422 -4.23 -31.11 3.48
CA PHE A 422 -4.94 -31.01 4.75
C PHE A 422 -5.71 -29.70 4.85
N ASP A 423 -6.83 -29.76 5.55
CA ASP A 423 -7.71 -28.63 5.79
C ASP A 423 -7.64 -28.23 7.26
N VAL A 424 -7.70 -26.92 7.52
CA VAL A 424 -7.76 -26.38 8.88
C VAL A 424 -8.98 -25.49 9.02
N ALA A 425 -9.84 -25.80 9.98
CA ALA A 425 -10.93 -24.92 10.42
C ALA A 425 -10.61 -24.39 11.83
N TYR A 426 -10.77 -23.08 12.04
CA TYR A 426 -10.40 -22.42 13.30
C TYR A 426 -11.47 -21.46 13.82
N ALA A 427 -12.74 -21.70 13.47
CA ALA A 427 -13.86 -20.87 13.92
C ALA A 427 -14.29 -21.12 15.37
N LYS A 428 -14.25 -22.39 15.82
CA LYS A 428 -14.66 -22.87 17.16
C LYS A 428 -13.59 -23.81 17.73
N GLY A 429 -12.35 -23.32 17.83
CA GLY A 429 -11.16 -24.15 18.11
C GLY A 429 -10.51 -24.69 16.84
N VAL A 430 -9.30 -25.24 16.97
CA VAL A 430 -8.50 -25.74 15.83
C VAL A 430 -8.94 -27.16 15.48
N GLN A 431 -9.38 -27.36 14.25
CA GLN A 431 -9.69 -28.66 13.67
C GLN A 431 -8.86 -28.86 12.41
N ILE A 432 -8.10 -29.95 12.35
CA ILE A 432 -7.28 -30.35 11.22
C ILE A 432 -7.89 -31.62 10.61
N SER A 433 -8.05 -31.64 9.29
CA SER A 433 -8.52 -32.80 8.55
C SER A 433 -7.45 -33.23 7.56
N LEU A 434 -7.11 -34.52 7.54
CA LEU A 434 -6.24 -35.15 6.55
C LEU A 434 -7.09 -36.16 5.76
N PRO A 435 -7.78 -35.75 4.68
CA PRO A 435 -8.77 -36.58 4.01
C PRO A 435 -8.20 -37.90 3.46
N ALA A 436 -7.00 -37.85 2.86
CA ALA A 436 -6.35 -39.02 2.26
C ALA A 436 -5.98 -40.10 3.30
N GLN A 437 -5.62 -39.69 4.51
CA GLN A 437 -5.31 -40.57 5.64
C GLN A 437 -6.55 -40.88 6.50
N LYS A 438 -7.70 -40.25 6.21
CA LYS A 438 -8.92 -40.32 7.01
C LYS A 438 -8.70 -39.98 8.50
N ILE A 439 -7.79 -39.05 8.78
CA ILE A 439 -7.47 -38.56 10.12
C ILE A 439 -8.15 -37.20 10.35
N LYS A 440 -8.72 -37.01 11.54
CA LYS A 440 -9.18 -35.71 12.04
C LYS A 440 -8.51 -35.43 13.38
N VAL A 441 -8.05 -34.20 13.58
CA VAL A 441 -7.51 -33.74 14.86
C VAL A 441 -8.34 -32.55 15.30
N LYS A 442 -8.79 -32.52 16.55
CA LYS A 442 -9.58 -31.43 17.12
C LYS A 442 -9.02 -31.07 18.49
N GLN A 443 -8.80 -29.78 18.71
CA GLN A 443 -8.40 -29.26 20.02
C GLN A 443 -9.65 -28.78 20.78
N GLU A 444 -9.90 -29.36 21.96
CA GLU A 444 -11.03 -29.07 22.85
C GLU A 444 -10.48 -28.66 24.23
N GLY A 445 -10.41 -27.35 24.49
CA GLY A 445 -9.80 -26.84 25.73
C GLY A 445 -8.31 -27.19 25.84
N LYS A 446 -7.94 -27.99 26.84
CA LYS A 446 -6.57 -28.52 27.05
C LYS A 446 -6.35 -29.89 26.40
N GLU A 447 -7.40 -30.52 25.89
CA GLU A 447 -7.33 -31.85 25.29
C GLU A 447 -7.20 -31.76 23.76
N THR A 448 -6.46 -32.70 23.19
CA THR A 448 -6.38 -32.94 21.76
C THR A 448 -6.98 -34.31 21.46
N LYS A 449 -8.03 -34.32 20.66
CA LYS A 449 -8.72 -35.52 20.18
C LYS A 449 -8.29 -35.82 18.74
N ILE A 450 -7.77 -37.01 18.51
CA ILE A 450 -7.31 -37.51 17.21
C ILE A 450 -8.20 -38.70 16.83
N THR A 451 -8.93 -38.57 15.74
CA THR A 451 -9.78 -39.63 15.20
C THR A 451 -9.15 -40.19 13.93
N VAL A 452 -8.81 -41.47 13.95
CA VAL A 452 -8.36 -42.26 12.80
C VAL A 452 -9.55 -43.10 12.35
N ASN A 453 -10.21 -42.72 11.25
CA ASN A 453 -11.40 -43.44 10.77
C ASN A 453 -11.06 -44.68 9.92
N ASP A 454 -9.79 -44.88 9.59
CA ASP A 454 -9.34 -46.00 8.76
C ASP A 454 -7.84 -46.23 8.98
N ILE A 455 -7.51 -47.10 9.94
CA ILE A 455 -6.12 -47.44 10.28
C ILE A 455 -5.37 -48.00 9.05
N ALA A 456 -6.06 -48.64 8.10
CA ALA A 456 -5.44 -49.19 6.91
C ALA A 456 -4.78 -48.11 6.03
N LYS A 457 -5.23 -46.85 6.11
CA LYS A 457 -4.61 -45.71 5.40
C LYS A 457 -3.31 -45.22 6.04
N VAL A 458 -3.06 -45.59 7.31
CA VAL A 458 -1.87 -45.21 8.08
C VAL A 458 -0.89 -46.38 8.19
N LYS A 459 -1.39 -47.63 8.18
CA LYS A 459 -0.61 -48.88 8.25
C LYS A 459 0.65 -48.91 7.38
N PRO A 460 0.65 -48.45 6.11
CA PRO A 460 1.85 -48.52 5.25
C PRO A 460 3.06 -47.76 5.78
N TYR A 461 2.85 -46.79 6.67
CA TYR A 461 3.89 -45.94 7.23
C TYR A 461 4.39 -46.42 8.60
N LEU A 462 3.72 -47.43 9.19
CA LEU A 462 4.13 -48.07 10.44
C LEU A 462 5.17 -49.15 10.15
N LYS A 463 6.33 -49.07 10.82
CA LYS A 463 7.48 -49.97 10.55
C LYS A 463 7.56 -51.14 11.53
N LYS A 464 7.18 -50.93 12.79
CA LYS A 464 7.21 -51.94 13.85
C LYS A 464 5.88 -51.91 14.60
N LEU A 465 4.98 -52.82 14.23
CA LEU A 465 3.78 -53.13 15.00
C LEU A 465 4.04 -54.44 15.73
N GLU A 466 3.79 -54.45 17.04
CA GLU A 466 3.84 -55.66 17.88
C GLU A 466 2.62 -56.56 17.63
N VAL A 467 1.54 -55.99 17.09
CA VAL A 467 0.30 -56.68 16.77
C VAL A 467 -0.10 -56.38 15.33
N ASP A 468 -0.39 -57.43 14.53
CA ASP A 468 -0.88 -57.22 13.17
C ASP A 468 -2.35 -56.76 13.18
N ILE A 469 -2.55 -55.56 12.65
CA ILE A 469 -3.84 -54.86 12.56
C ILE A 469 -4.07 -54.54 11.10
N ASP A 470 -5.15 -55.04 10.51
CA ASP A 470 -5.49 -54.84 9.09
C ASP A 470 -6.25 -53.55 8.83
N GLY A 471 -6.98 -53.06 9.83
CA GLY A 471 -7.74 -51.83 9.73
C GLY A 471 -8.46 -51.51 11.03
N GLY A 472 -9.54 -50.75 10.91
CA GLY A 472 -10.35 -50.34 12.06
C GLY A 472 -10.34 -48.84 12.28
N THR A 473 -10.90 -48.44 13.41
CA THR A 473 -11.05 -47.05 13.82
C THR A 473 -10.42 -46.85 15.19
N LEU A 474 -9.88 -45.66 15.43
CA LEU A 474 -9.31 -45.29 16.71
C LEU A 474 -9.62 -43.84 17.03
N GLU A 475 -10.08 -43.59 18.24
CA GLU A 475 -10.12 -42.29 18.86
C GLU A 475 -9.04 -42.24 19.93
N ILE A 476 -8.17 -41.23 19.84
CA ILE A 476 -7.05 -41.02 20.76
C ILE A 476 -7.25 -39.63 21.39
N VAL A 477 -7.08 -39.53 22.70
CA VAL A 477 -7.12 -38.28 23.44
C VAL A 477 -5.83 -38.10 24.21
N THR A 478 -5.28 -36.87 24.20
CA THR A 478 -4.08 -36.51 24.95
C THR A 478 -4.17 -35.08 25.47
N LYS A 479 -3.52 -34.81 26.61
CA LYS A 479 -3.41 -33.48 27.24
C LYS A 479 -1.99 -32.88 27.13
N ASP A 480 -0.99 -33.75 27.02
CA ASP A 480 0.43 -33.45 27.23
C ASP A 480 1.32 -34.00 26.09
N PHE A 481 0.74 -34.69 25.11
CA PHE A 481 1.45 -35.44 24.07
C PHE A 481 2.48 -36.46 24.60
N SER A 482 2.32 -36.86 25.86
CA SER A 482 3.14 -37.88 26.55
C SER A 482 2.28 -39.07 26.95
N THR A 483 1.05 -38.81 27.41
CA THR A 483 0.04 -39.79 27.78
C THR A 483 -1.12 -39.75 26.79
N TYR A 484 -1.51 -40.90 26.27
CA TYR A 484 -2.54 -41.07 25.27
C TYR A 484 -3.56 -42.09 25.74
N THR A 485 -4.81 -41.68 25.89
CA THR A 485 -5.92 -42.63 26.09
C THR A 485 -6.54 -42.93 24.74
N PHE A 486 -6.83 -44.19 24.43
CA PHE A 486 -7.42 -44.56 23.16
C PHE A 486 -8.64 -45.46 23.35
N ARG A 487 -9.56 -45.41 22.39
CA ARG A 487 -10.71 -46.31 22.26
C ARG A 487 -11.03 -46.50 20.79
N GLY A 488 -11.43 -47.70 20.41
CA GLY A 488 -11.82 -47.97 19.03
C GLY A 488 -12.12 -49.43 18.77
N THR A 489 -12.13 -49.78 17.49
CA THR A 489 -12.30 -51.16 17.05
C THR A 489 -11.21 -51.46 16.05
N LEU A 490 -10.29 -52.36 16.41
CA LEU A 490 -9.28 -52.87 15.50
C LEU A 490 -9.89 -53.98 14.65
N TYR A 491 -9.48 -54.07 13.40
CA TYR A 491 -9.87 -55.15 12.51
C TYR A 491 -8.65 -55.99 12.15
N ARG A 492 -8.85 -57.31 12.14
CA ARG A 492 -7.85 -58.31 11.78
C ARG A 492 -8.48 -59.32 10.84
N LYS A 493 -7.75 -59.72 9.81
CA LYS A 493 -8.14 -60.80 8.89
C LYS A 493 -7.94 -62.16 9.54
N ASP A 494 -6.85 -62.31 10.28
CA ASP A 494 -6.57 -63.52 11.01
C ASP A 494 -7.46 -63.62 12.26
N CYS A 495 -7.98 -64.82 12.45
CA CYS A 495 -8.99 -65.16 13.43
C CYS A 495 -8.42 -66.24 14.35
N PHE A 496 -8.10 -65.86 15.59
CA PHE A 496 -7.55 -66.78 16.59
C PHE A 496 -8.04 -66.53 18.01
N ILE A 497 -8.93 -65.55 18.24
CA ILE A 497 -9.56 -65.30 19.54
C ILE A 497 -11.02 -65.74 19.45
N TYR A 498 -11.44 -66.59 20.38
CA TYR A 498 -12.74 -67.25 20.36
C TYR A 498 -13.50 -67.10 21.67
N ASP A 499 -14.83 -67.02 21.56
CA ASP A 499 -15.79 -67.16 22.66
C ASP A 499 -16.90 -68.11 22.19
N ASN A 500 -17.09 -69.25 22.88
CA ASN A 500 -18.09 -70.26 22.53
C ASN A 500 -18.14 -70.62 21.02
N LYS A 501 -16.96 -70.82 20.41
CA LYS A 501 -16.74 -71.10 18.96
C LYS A 501 -16.99 -69.92 18.01
N VAL A 502 -17.42 -68.77 18.49
CA VAL A 502 -17.48 -67.53 17.71
C VAL A 502 -16.10 -66.89 17.67
N CYS A 503 -15.59 -66.63 16.45
CA CYS A 503 -14.31 -65.98 16.29
C CYS A 503 -14.42 -64.46 16.20
N TYR A 504 -13.58 -63.75 16.94
CA TYR A 504 -13.52 -62.30 16.89
C TYR A 504 -12.43 -61.78 15.95
N THR A 505 -12.85 -61.23 14.81
CA THR A 505 -12.00 -60.46 13.88
C THR A 505 -12.06 -58.95 14.13
N ARG A 506 -13.10 -58.50 14.85
CA ARG A 506 -13.26 -57.13 15.33
C ARG A 506 -12.90 -57.11 16.81
N VAL A 507 -11.90 -56.31 17.15
CA VAL A 507 -11.36 -56.20 18.50
C VAL A 507 -11.76 -54.82 19.03
N PRO A 508 -12.92 -54.69 19.70
CA PRO A 508 -13.23 -53.47 20.43
C PRO A 508 -12.17 -53.33 21.53
N CYS A 509 -11.47 -52.20 21.54
CA CYS A 509 -10.35 -51.97 22.44
C CYS A 509 -10.40 -50.58 23.05
N PHE A 510 -9.83 -50.46 24.23
CA PHE A 510 -9.51 -49.17 24.85
C PHE A 510 -8.28 -49.33 25.74
N GLY A 511 -7.65 -48.23 26.10
CA GLY A 511 -6.47 -48.30 26.93
C GLY A 511 -5.74 -46.99 27.06
N THR A 512 -4.56 -47.07 27.65
CA THR A 512 -3.65 -45.93 27.83
C THR A 512 -2.25 -46.30 27.36
N THR A 513 -1.55 -45.32 26.80
CA THR A 513 -0.14 -45.42 26.41
C THR A 513 0.60 -44.24 27.03
N SER A 514 1.71 -44.52 27.70
CA SER A 514 2.58 -43.54 28.34
C SER A 514 4.06 -43.93 28.16
N PRO A 515 5.02 -43.12 28.64
CA PRO A 515 6.44 -43.52 28.64
C PRO A 515 6.71 -44.83 29.40
N GLN A 516 5.89 -45.15 30.40
CA GLN A 516 6.02 -46.35 31.25
C GLN A 516 5.55 -47.63 30.54
N GLY A 517 4.66 -47.52 29.54
CA GLY A 517 4.16 -48.70 28.82
C GLY A 517 2.79 -48.48 28.18
N VAL A 518 2.19 -49.60 27.78
CA VAL A 518 0.84 -49.70 27.23
C VAL A 518 0.00 -50.52 28.21
N ASP A 519 -1.16 -50.00 28.53
CA ASP A 519 -2.21 -50.66 29.30
C ASP A 519 -3.45 -50.80 28.41
N PHE A 520 -3.66 -51.99 27.86
CA PHE A 520 -4.58 -52.27 26.77
C PHE A 520 -5.66 -53.24 27.22
N TYR A 521 -6.92 -52.88 26.98
CA TYR A 521 -8.08 -53.73 27.22
C TYR A 521 -8.81 -54.01 25.91
N ALA A 522 -9.34 -55.22 25.77
CA ALA A 522 -10.25 -55.59 24.70
C ALA A 522 -11.38 -56.50 25.19
N PHE A 523 -12.42 -56.63 24.36
CA PHE A 523 -13.56 -57.53 24.61
C PHE A 523 -14.25 -57.32 25.95
N ASP A 524 -14.45 -56.05 26.33
CA ASP A 524 -15.02 -55.65 27.62
C ASP A 524 -14.17 -56.14 28.81
N LYS A 525 -12.87 -55.80 28.79
CA LYS A 525 -11.85 -56.16 29.78
C LYS A 525 -11.54 -57.67 29.91
N ARG A 526 -12.14 -58.53 29.09
CA ARG A 526 -11.82 -59.96 29.03
C ARG A 526 -10.41 -60.25 28.50
N LEU A 527 -9.81 -59.32 27.78
CA LEU A 527 -8.38 -59.34 27.45
C LEU A 527 -7.74 -58.09 28.04
N HIS A 528 -6.71 -58.27 28.85
CA HIS A 528 -5.87 -57.19 29.37
C HIS A 528 -4.41 -57.46 29.02
N PHE A 529 -3.73 -56.46 28.47
CA PHE A 529 -2.30 -56.49 28.19
C PHE A 529 -1.62 -55.31 28.87
N ASN A 530 -0.63 -55.60 29.70
CA ASN A 530 0.20 -54.60 30.35
C ASN A 530 1.66 -54.78 29.92
N SER A 531 2.16 -53.86 29.09
CA SER A 531 3.51 -53.98 28.52
C SER A 531 4.62 -53.75 29.55
N ALA A 532 4.34 -53.08 30.67
CA ALA A 532 5.34 -52.84 31.72
C ALA A 532 5.60 -54.11 32.54
N LYS A 533 4.55 -54.94 32.71
CA LYS A 533 4.62 -56.24 33.37
C LYS A 533 4.91 -57.39 32.39
N SER A 534 4.88 -57.13 31.08
CA SER A 534 4.92 -58.16 30.03
C SER A 534 3.86 -59.25 30.24
N LEU A 535 2.68 -58.88 30.73
CA LEU A 535 1.61 -59.80 31.12
C LEU A 535 0.37 -59.64 30.23
N ILE A 536 -0.22 -60.76 29.83
CA ILE A 536 -1.53 -60.84 29.19
C ILE A 536 -2.46 -61.65 30.10
N GLU A 537 -3.60 -61.07 30.46
CA GLU A 537 -4.67 -61.74 31.20
C GLU A 537 -5.86 -61.98 30.27
N LEU A 538 -6.43 -63.19 30.33
CA LEU A 538 -7.56 -63.63 29.54
C LEU A 538 -8.65 -64.18 30.46
N ASN A 539 -9.88 -63.71 30.31
CA ASN A 539 -11.03 -64.17 31.07
C ASN A 539 -12.16 -64.59 30.13
N GLY A 540 -12.47 -65.89 30.08
CA GLY A 540 -13.53 -66.42 29.22
C GLY A 540 -13.27 -66.23 27.72
N LEU A 541 -11.99 -66.22 27.31
CA LEU A 541 -11.56 -66.15 25.91
C LEU A 541 -10.58 -67.28 25.62
N ASN A 542 -10.75 -67.93 24.47
CA ASN A 542 -9.87 -68.99 24.00
C ASN A 542 -8.96 -68.47 22.88
N ILE A 543 -7.69 -68.86 22.89
CA ILE A 543 -6.74 -68.58 21.80
C ILE A 543 -6.47 -69.87 21.04
N ASP A 544 -6.72 -69.85 19.73
CA ASP A 544 -6.25 -70.89 18.82
C ASP A 544 -4.73 -70.71 18.64
N LEU A 545 -3.95 -71.48 19.39
CA LEU A 545 -2.49 -71.37 19.43
C LEU A 545 -1.86 -71.64 18.06
N GLN A 546 -2.41 -72.55 17.27
CA GLN A 546 -1.88 -72.87 15.94
C GLN A 546 -2.08 -71.69 14.98
N LYS A 547 -3.27 -71.08 14.98
CA LYS A 547 -3.55 -69.89 14.18
C LYS A 547 -2.80 -68.66 14.68
N PHE A 548 -2.65 -68.52 16.00
CA PHE A 548 -1.86 -67.45 16.61
C PHE A 548 -0.39 -67.51 16.16
N LEU A 549 0.27 -68.66 16.35
CA LEU A 549 1.68 -68.84 15.99
C LEU A 549 1.91 -68.77 14.47
N SER A 550 0.98 -69.29 13.66
CA SER A 550 1.07 -69.18 12.20
C SER A 550 0.86 -67.74 11.69
N SER A 551 0.06 -66.93 12.38
CA SER A 551 -0.07 -65.50 12.09
C SER A 551 1.26 -64.76 12.35
N ASP A 552 1.97 -65.09 13.44
CA ASP A 552 3.28 -64.48 13.74
C ASP A 552 4.37 -64.91 12.74
N MET A 553 4.37 -66.18 12.31
CA MET A 553 5.24 -66.64 11.22
C MET A 553 5.00 -65.90 9.89
N ARG A 554 3.75 -65.51 9.58
CA ARG A 554 3.46 -64.65 8.41
C ARG A 554 4.04 -63.26 8.59
N ILE A 555 3.95 -62.66 9.78
CA ILE A 555 4.56 -61.36 10.11
C ILE A 555 6.07 -61.42 9.89
N GLN A 556 6.74 -62.50 10.32
CA GLN A 556 8.18 -62.69 10.11
C GLN A 556 8.55 -62.86 8.62
N LYS A 557 7.77 -63.61 7.84
CA LYS A 557 7.96 -63.77 6.37
C LYS A 557 7.77 -62.47 5.59
N VAL A 558 6.79 -61.63 5.98
CA VAL A 558 6.59 -60.30 5.37
C VAL A 558 7.74 -59.34 5.72
N LYS A 559 8.28 -59.41 6.94
CA LYS A 559 9.46 -58.64 7.37
C LYS A 559 10.72 -59.02 6.56
N THR A 560 10.97 -60.30 6.34
CA THR A 560 12.13 -60.78 5.53
C THR A 560 12.01 -60.43 4.05
N LYS A 561 10.82 -60.49 3.44
CA LYS A 561 10.61 -60.02 2.06
C LYS A 561 10.82 -58.50 1.89
N LYS A 562 10.42 -57.68 2.88
CA LYS A 562 10.67 -56.22 2.86
C LYS A 562 12.13 -55.84 3.08
N ALA A 563 12.91 -56.64 3.83
CA ALA A 563 14.35 -56.43 3.98
C ALA A 563 15.10 -56.71 2.66
N LYS A 564 14.80 -57.83 1.99
CA LYS A 564 15.42 -58.19 0.69
C LYS A 564 15.01 -57.27 -0.47
N GLY A 565 13.83 -56.65 -0.42
CA GLY A 565 13.40 -55.66 -1.43
C GLY A 565 14.02 -54.27 -1.28
N GLY A 566 14.71 -53.99 -0.16
CA GLY A 566 15.42 -52.72 0.09
C GLY A 566 16.86 -52.71 -0.42
N GLU A 567 17.51 -53.87 -0.49
CA GLU A 567 18.90 -54.00 -0.98
C GLU A 567 19.01 -54.01 -2.51
N ASN A 568 17.96 -54.42 -3.24
CA ASN A 568 17.99 -54.47 -4.70
C ASN A 568 17.61 -53.15 -5.41
N ALA A 569 17.39 -52.05 -4.67
CA ALA A 569 17.07 -50.75 -5.27
C ALA A 569 18.27 -49.79 -5.37
N ASP A 570 19.44 -50.16 -4.83
CA ASP A 570 20.64 -49.29 -4.80
C ASP A 570 21.81 -49.77 -5.69
N GLN A 571 21.61 -50.85 -6.48
CA GLN A 571 22.61 -51.36 -7.43
C GLN A 571 22.31 -51.07 -8.91
N GLY A 572 21.33 -50.21 -9.22
CA GLY A 572 20.94 -49.89 -10.60
C GLY A 572 20.96 -48.40 -10.91
N LYS A 573 22.13 -47.73 -10.82
CA LYS A 573 22.44 -46.45 -11.51
C LYS A 573 23.86 -45.95 -11.20
N LYS A 574 24.88 -46.62 -11.73
CA LYS A 574 26.14 -45.97 -12.11
C LYS A 574 26.61 -46.60 -13.42
N GLU A 575 27.13 -45.73 -14.30
CA GLU A 575 27.75 -45.99 -15.61
C GLU A 575 26.84 -45.88 -16.84
N GLN A 576 26.69 -44.66 -17.34
CA GLN A 576 27.13 -44.26 -18.68
C GLN A 576 26.95 -42.74 -18.84
N TYR A 577 28.04 -41.99 -18.69
CA TYR A 577 28.25 -40.75 -19.45
C TYR A 577 29.72 -40.71 -19.84
N GLN A 578 29.94 -40.64 -21.15
CA GLN A 578 31.21 -40.37 -21.79
C GLN A 578 31.66 -38.94 -21.48
N ILE A 579 32.98 -38.87 -21.17
CA ILE A 579 33.95 -37.75 -21.11
C ILE A 579 33.71 -36.70 -20.04
#